data_AF-A0A916WSG7-F1
#
_entry.id   AF-A0A916WSG7-F1
#
_cell.length_a   1.000
_cell.length_b   1.000
_cell.length_c   1.000
_cell.angle_alpha   90.00
_cell.angle_beta   90.00
_cell.angle_gamma   90.00
#
_symmetry.space_group_name_H-M   'P 1'
#
loop_
_entity.id
_entity.type
_entity.pdbx_description
1 polymer ?
#
loop_
_entity_poly.entity_id
_entity_poly.type
_entity_poly.pdbx_seq_one_letter_code
_entity_poly.pdbx_strand_id
1 'polypeptide(L)'
;MADHIAVVVPGNGHHLGNYFTDRGPVSPRARGAVVLRAMQVAAPDQHVAVVVWVGYRTPAGMAAAFFNPAAREGADDLARLTHYLPRSAHLTLIGHSYGSAVCGLALPIARADDCVALGSAGMGVWRRDQLGSGTRLWAAQAESDWIRFFPHGRIGRLGLGRPPLHPAIHATRFGTGDITGHCGYYTEHSESLRNLARIAVGRYDAVTPAGATVATGEPAPSNRRLVEVTA
;
A
#
# COMPACT_ATOMS: atom_id res chain seq x y z
N MET A 1 9.28 21.76 0.00
CA MET A 1 8.16 20.96 0.56
C MET A 1 8.00 19.73 -0.33
N ALA A 2 7.35 18.66 0.14
CA ALA A 2 7.14 17.48 -0.71
C ALA A 2 6.03 17.73 -1.73
N ASP A 3 6.25 17.30 -2.98
CA ASP A 3 5.27 17.28 -4.07
C ASP A 3 4.36 16.04 -3.95
N HIS A 4 4.92 14.92 -3.48
CA HIS A 4 4.20 13.67 -3.27
C HIS A 4 4.44 13.09 -1.88
N ILE A 5 3.36 12.66 -1.21
CA ILE A 5 3.40 12.01 0.09
C ILE A 5 2.66 10.68 0.01
N ALA A 6 3.35 9.58 0.37
CA ALA A 6 2.69 8.30 0.58
C ALA A 6 2.54 8.00 2.08
N VAL A 7 1.35 7.62 2.51
CA VAL A 7 1.08 7.16 3.89
C VAL A 7 0.92 5.65 3.87
N VAL A 8 1.90 4.93 4.43
CA VAL A 8 1.87 3.47 4.54
C VAL A 8 1.14 3.08 5.82
N VAL A 9 0.01 2.39 5.66
CA VAL A 9 -0.84 1.87 6.73
C VAL A 9 -0.70 0.36 6.77
N PRO A 10 0.09 -0.17 7.72
CA PRO A 10 0.40 -1.58 7.78
C PRO A 10 -0.77 -2.41 8.35
N GLY A 11 -0.69 -3.72 8.10
CA GLY A 11 -1.66 -4.69 8.57
C GLY A 11 -1.50 -5.09 10.04
N ASN A 12 -2.18 -6.19 10.39
CA ASN A 12 -2.21 -6.70 11.75
C ASN A 12 -0.79 -7.01 12.30
N GLY A 13 -0.58 -6.76 13.60
CA GLY A 13 0.69 -7.02 14.28
C GLY A 13 1.73 -5.91 14.18
N HIS A 14 1.50 -4.85 13.41
CA HIS A 14 2.39 -3.69 13.32
C HIS A 14 1.98 -2.58 14.28
N HIS A 15 2.88 -2.20 15.20
CA HIS A 15 2.60 -1.23 16.25
C HIS A 15 3.89 -0.49 16.63
N LEU A 16 3.77 0.62 17.37
CA LEU A 16 4.94 1.45 17.71
C LEU A 16 6.08 0.65 18.38
N GLY A 17 5.75 -0.33 19.22
CA GLY A 17 6.71 -1.19 19.91
C GLY A 17 7.58 -2.07 19.00
N ASN A 18 7.15 -2.32 17.74
CA ASN A 18 7.94 -3.07 16.75
C ASN A 18 8.36 -2.22 15.55
N TYR A 19 8.24 -0.90 15.65
CA TYR A 19 8.62 0.02 14.58
C TYR A 19 10.13 -0.05 14.25
N PHE A 20 10.97 -0.15 15.29
CA PHE A 20 12.43 -0.16 15.18
C PHE A 20 13.05 -1.55 15.19
N THR A 21 12.26 -2.63 15.26
CA THR A 21 12.84 -3.98 15.35
C THR A 21 13.36 -4.44 13.98
N ASP A 22 14.64 -4.78 13.89
CA ASP A 22 15.32 -5.23 12.67
C ASP A 22 15.04 -6.70 12.29
N ARG A 23 14.00 -7.32 12.86
CA ARG A 23 13.66 -8.71 12.53
C ARG A 23 12.94 -8.79 11.17
N GLY A 24 13.75 -8.94 10.13
CA GLY A 24 13.36 -9.42 8.79
C GLY A 24 12.72 -8.36 7.87
N PRO A 25 12.36 -8.76 6.63
CA PRO A 25 11.74 -7.91 5.59
C PRO A 25 10.31 -7.38 5.92
N VAL A 26 9.99 -7.21 7.21
CA VAL A 26 8.62 -7.09 7.71
C VAL A 26 8.42 -5.88 8.65
N SER A 27 9.47 -5.15 9.06
CA SER A 27 9.26 -3.99 9.95
C SER A 27 8.55 -2.82 9.22
N PRO A 28 7.63 -2.08 9.88
CA PRO A 28 6.95 -0.93 9.27
C PRO A 28 7.93 0.11 8.70
N ARG A 29 9.03 0.36 9.43
CA ARG A 29 10.08 1.29 9.02
C ARG A 29 10.76 0.85 7.72
N ALA A 30 11.15 -0.42 7.62
CA ALA A 30 11.79 -0.95 6.41
C ALA A 30 10.89 -0.80 5.18
N ARG A 31 9.59 -1.09 5.33
CA ARG A 31 8.59 -0.89 4.26
C ARG A 31 8.49 0.57 3.83
N GLY A 32 8.48 1.50 4.78
CA GLY A 32 8.50 2.94 4.47
C GLY A 32 9.75 3.35 3.70
N ALA A 33 10.92 2.84 4.10
CA ALA A 33 12.20 3.15 3.45
C ALA A 33 12.27 2.64 2.01
N VAL A 34 11.79 1.41 1.74
CA VAL A 34 11.77 0.88 0.36
C VAL A 34 10.76 1.60 -0.53
N VAL A 35 9.61 2.00 0.02
CA VAL A 35 8.63 2.83 -0.72
C VAL A 35 9.24 4.19 -1.05
N LEU A 36 9.92 4.83 -0.09
CA LEU A 36 10.57 6.13 -0.31
C LEU A 36 11.62 6.03 -1.42
N ARG A 37 12.48 5.01 -1.37
CA ARG A 37 13.49 4.77 -2.40
C ARG A 37 12.87 4.53 -3.77
N ALA A 38 11.79 3.76 -3.84
CA ALA A 38 11.09 3.51 -5.09
C ALA A 38 10.43 4.78 -5.66
N MET A 39 9.86 5.64 -4.80
CA MET A 39 9.31 6.94 -5.21
C MET A 39 10.40 7.87 -5.75
N GLN A 40 11.58 7.91 -5.10
CA GLN A 40 12.73 8.69 -5.57
C GLN A 40 13.21 8.25 -6.95
N VAL A 41 13.20 6.94 -7.23
CA VAL A 41 13.52 6.42 -8.57
C VAL A 41 12.42 6.76 -9.58
N ALA A 42 11.16 6.71 -9.19
CA ALA A 42 10.03 6.98 -10.08
C ALA A 42 9.89 8.46 -10.45
N ALA A 43 10.34 9.38 -9.60
CA ALA A 43 10.30 10.82 -9.81
C ALA A 43 11.57 11.51 -9.26
N PRO A 44 12.72 11.38 -9.95
CA PRO A 44 14.02 11.88 -9.46
C PRO A 44 14.07 13.40 -9.30
N ASP A 45 13.27 14.12 -10.08
CA ASP A 45 13.22 15.60 -10.09
C ASP A 45 12.12 16.17 -9.16
N GLN A 46 11.46 15.34 -8.35
CA GLN A 46 10.38 15.75 -7.46
C GLN A 46 10.70 15.43 -5.99
N HIS A 47 10.19 16.26 -5.08
CA HIS A 47 10.33 16.04 -3.66
C HIS A 47 9.31 15.03 -3.16
N VAL A 48 9.77 13.87 -2.71
CA VAL A 48 8.90 12.80 -2.21
C VAL A 48 9.09 12.58 -0.71
N ALA A 49 8.02 12.17 -0.01
CA ALA A 49 8.07 11.79 1.39
C ALA A 49 7.17 10.57 1.67
N VAL A 50 7.54 9.82 2.70
CA VAL A 50 6.74 8.67 3.19
C VAL A 50 6.47 8.83 4.67
N VAL A 51 5.20 8.67 5.06
CA VAL A 51 4.77 8.55 6.44
C VAL A 51 4.40 7.10 6.69
N VAL A 52 5.07 6.45 7.64
CA VAL A 52 4.66 5.13 8.11
C VAL A 52 3.74 5.33 9.32
N TRP A 53 2.46 5.07 9.14
CA TRP A 53 1.46 5.36 10.15
C TRP A 53 1.06 4.08 10.92
N VAL A 54 1.48 4.02 12.18
CA VAL A 54 1.18 2.92 13.13
C VAL A 54 0.28 3.40 14.27
N GLY A 55 -0.67 4.29 13.96
CA GLY A 55 -1.44 5.05 14.95
C GLY A 55 -2.59 4.29 15.62
N TYR A 56 -2.92 3.08 15.19
CA TYR A 56 -4.04 2.30 15.76
C TYR A 56 -3.55 1.04 16.48
N ARG A 57 -4.32 0.61 17.48
CA ARG A 57 -4.10 -0.68 18.13
C ARG A 57 -4.55 -1.78 17.18
N THR A 58 -3.59 -2.50 16.59
CA THR A 58 -3.92 -3.62 15.70
C THR A 58 -4.70 -4.71 16.44
N PRO A 59 -5.59 -5.44 15.76
CA PRO A 59 -6.31 -6.56 16.35
C PRO A 59 -5.40 -7.56 17.10
N ALA A 60 -5.89 -8.13 18.20
CA ALA A 60 -5.17 -9.16 18.96
C ALA A 60 -5.24 -10.53 18.27
N GLY A 61 -4.62 -10.65 17.09
CA GLY A 61 -4.58 -11.86 16.28
C GLY A 61 -5.66 -11.95 15.18
N MET A 62 -5.69 -13.07 14.46
CA MET A 62 -6.50 -13.24 13.24
C MET A 62 -8.02 -13.25 13.50
N ALA A 63 -8.49 -13.80 14.62
CA ALA A 63 -9.91 -13.82 14.95
C ALA A 63 -10.47 -12.39 15.14
N ALA A 64 -9.72 -11.54 15.83
CA ALA A 64 -10.09 -10.13 15.99
C ALA A 64 -9.97 -9.36 14.66
N ALA A 65 -9.01 -9.73 13.80
CA ALA A 65 -8.85 -9.13 12.48
C ALA A 65 -10.01 -9.43 11.51
N PHE A 66 -10.87 -10.40 11.82
CA PHE A 66 -12.12 -10.62 11.08
C PHE A 66 -13.10 -9.45 11.22
N PHE A 67 -13.00 -8.70 12.33
CA PHE A 67 -13.88 -7.59 12.64
C PHE A 67 -13.19 -6.24 12.46
N ASN A 68 -14.00 -5.20 12.23
CA ASN A 68 -13.54 -3.85 11.94
C ASN A 68 -13.50 -2.82 13.10
N PRO A 69 -13.77 -3.11 14.40
CA PRO A 69 -13.67 -2.08 15.44
C PRO A 69 -12.32 -1.36 15.50
N ALA A 70 -11.21 -2.11 15.49
CA ALA A 70 -9.87 -1.52 15.46
C ALA A 70 -9.62 -0.70 14.17
N ALA A 71 -10.17 -1.15 13.04
CA ALA A 71 -10.09 -0.39 11.79
C ALA A 71 -10.91 0.90 11.84
N ARG A 72 -12.08 0.91 12.49
CA ARG A 72 -12.92 2.10 12.67
C ARG A 72 -12.23 3.13 13.57
N GLU A 73 -11.65 2.69 14.67
CA GLU A 73 -10.88 3.56 15.57
C GLU A 73 -9.70 4.19 14.83
N GLY A 74 -8.92 3.38 14.10
CA GLY A 74 -7.81 3.88 13.31
C GLY A 74 -8.21 4.81 12.15
N ALA A 75 -9.39 4.63 11.56
CA ALA A 75 -9.83 5.39 10.41
C ALA A 75 -10.00 6.88 10.72
N ASP A 76 -10.57 7.21 11.88
CA ASP A 76 -10.78 8.60 12.29
C ASP A 76 -9.45 9.32 12.54
N ASP A 77 -8.48 8.64 13.17
CA ASP A 77 -7.13 9.17 13.40
C ASP A 77 -6.35 9.34 12.10
N LEU A 78 -6.42 8.35 11.20
CA LEU A 78 -5.80 8.42 9.89
C LEU A 78 -6.38 9.59 9.09
N ALA A 79 -7.70 9.77 9.08
CA ALA A 79 -8.34 10.89 8.41
C ALA A 79 -7.84 12.24 8.96
N ARG A 80 -7.74 12.40 10.29
CA ARG A 80 -7.17 13.61 10.91
C ARG A 80 -5.75 13.87 10.45
N LEU A 81 -4.88 12.85 10.43
CA LEU A 81 -3.51 12.98 9.94
C LEU A 81 -3.46 13.56 8.52
N THR A 82 -4.31 13.07 7.60
CA THR A 82 -4.29 13.52 6.20
C THR A 82 -4.55 15.03 6.04
N HIS A 83 -5.28 15.64 6.96
CA HIS A 83 -5.57 17.08 6.95
C HIS A 83 -4.43 17.94 7.51
N TYR A 84 -3.51 17.36 8.29
CA TYR A 84 -2.29 18.04 8.76
C TYR A 84 -1.14 18.00 7.74
N LEU A 85 -1.20 17.10 6.77
CA LEU A 85 -0.19 17.02 5.71
C LEU A 85 -0.35 18.18 4.71
N PRO A 86 0.75 18.68 4.10
CA PRO A 86 0.71 19.79 3.14
C PRO A 86 -0.36 19.60 2.06
N ARG A 87 -1.25 20.59 1.90
CA ARG A 87 -2.37 20.51 0.95
C ARG A 87 -1.93 20.57 -0.51
N SER A 88 -0.76 21.13 -0.79
CA SER A 88 -0.16 21.17 -2.12
C SER A 88 0.39 19.81 -2.56
N ALA A 89 0.64 18.89 -1.62
CA ALA A 89 1.18 17.58 -1.94
C ALA A 89 0.08 16.63 -2.39
N HIS A 90 0.36 15.92 -3.49
CA HIS A 90 -0.41 14.76 -3.91
C HIS A 90 -0.27 13.65 -2.87
N LEU A 91 -1.40 13.18 -2.34
CA LEU A 91 -1.44 12.30 -1.19
C LEU A 91 -1.99 10.93 -1.55
N THR A 92 -1.17 9.90 -1.34
CA THR A 92 -1.53 8.51 -1.58
C THR A 92 -1.58 7.72 -0.27
N LEU A 93 -2.71 7.08 0.02
CA LEU A 93 -2.82 6.11 1.12
C LEU A 93 -2.46 4.70 0.61
N ILE A 94 -1.57 3.99 1.30
CA ILE A 94 -1.19 2.62 0.96
C ILE A 94 -1.58 1.70 2.13
N GLY A 95 -2.74 1.07 2.01
CA GLY A 95 -3.22 0.09 2.98
C GLY A 95 -2.74 -1.32 2.62
N HIS A 96 -2.09 -1.99 3.56
CA HIS A 96 -1.70 -3.39 3.40
C HIS A 96 -2.48 -4.29 4.36
N SER A 97 -3.05 -5.38 3.84
CA SER A 97 -3.83 -6.33 4.64
C SER A 97 -4.95 -5.60 5.40
N TYR A 98 -5.02 -5.76 6.72
CA TYR A 98 -5.96 -5.04 7.60
C TYR A 98 -5.90 -3.50 7.45
N GLY A 99 -4.73 -2.94 7.11
CA GLY A 99 -4.56 -1.52 6.85
C GLY A 99 -5.46 -1.00 5.71
N SER A 100 -5.85 -1.86 4.76
CA SER A 100 -6.79 -1.52 3.70
C SER A 100 -8.20 -1.21 4.24
N ALA A 101 -8.61 -1.89 5.31
CA ALA A 101 -9.88 -1.61 5.98
C ALA A 101 -9.85 -0.27 6.71
N VAL A 102 -8.70 0.07 7.32
CA VAL A 102 -8.49 1.38 7.94
C VAL A 102 -8.57 2.49 6.89
N CYS A 103 -7.82 2.35 5.78
CA CYS A 103 -7.86 3.32 4.68
C CYS A 103 -9.28 3.48 4.14
N GLY A 104 -9.95 2.37 3.80
CA GLY A 104 -11.29 2.43 3.22
C GLY A 104 -12.33 3.10 4.13
N LEU A 105 -12.26 2.83 5.44
CA LEU A 105 -13.13 3.50 6.42
C LEU A 105 -12.79 4.98 6.63
N ALA A 106 -11.55 5.40 6.37
CA ALA A 106 -11.11 6.79 6.49
C ALA A 106 -11.51 7.65 5.28
N LEU A 107 -11.53 7.06 4.07
CA LEU A 107 -11.73 7.80 2.82
C LEU A 107 -12.95 8.74 2.76
N PRO A 108 -14.11 8.45 3.38
CA PRO A 108 -15.25 9.37 3.37
C PRO A 108 -14.98 10.75 3.98
N ILE A 109 -13.98 10.85 4.86
CA ILE A 109 -13.64 12.07 5.61
C ILE A 109 -12.16 12.47 5.50
N ALA A 110 -11.31 11.58 4.97
CA ALA A 110 -9.90 11.84 4.75
C ALA A 110 -9.66 12.69 3.50
N ARG A 111 -8.49 13.33 3.42
CA ARG A 111 -7.94 13.86 2.18
C ARG A 111 -7.03 12.81 1.57
N ALA A 112 -7.31 12.37 0.35
CA ALA A 112 -6.42 11.48 -0.41
C ALA A 112 -6.78 11.56 -1.90
N ASP A 113 -5.76 11.70 -2.75
CA ASP A 113 -5.90 11.68 -4.20
C ASP A 113 -5.97 10.23 -4.71
N ASP A 114 -5.15 9.35 -4.12
CA ASP A 114 -5.11 7.92 -4.43
C ASP A 114 -5.17 7.08 -3.15
N CYS A 115 -5.78 5.89 -3.27
CA CYS A 115 -5.75 4.86 -2.25
C CYS A 115 -5.35 3.53 -2.91
N VAL A 116 -4.33 2.88 -2.37
CA VAL A 116 -3.88 1.56 -2.80
C VAL A 116 -4.19 0.54 -1.72
N ALA A 117 -4.90 -0.53 -2.09
CA ALA A 117 -5.18 -1.67 -1.21
C ALA A 117 -4.38 -2.90 -1.68
N LEU A 118 -3.50 -3.40 -0.81
CA LEU A 118 -2.62 -4.55 -1.07
C LEU A 118 -3.04 -5.74 -0.22
N GLY A 119 -3.19 -6.91 -0.83
CA GLY A 119 -3.45 -8.16 -0.10
C GLY A 119 -4.64 -8.02 0.87
N SER A 120 -5.74 -7.45 0.40
CA SER A 120 -6.83 -7.01 1.27
C SER A 120 -7.99 -8.02 1.32
N ALA A 121 -8.38 -8.43 2.53
CA ALA A 121 -9.64 -9.15 2.74
C ALA A 121 -10.87 -8.24 2.67
N GLY A 122 -10.69 -6.92 2.77
CA GLY A 122 -11.76 -5.93 2.63
C GLY A 122 -11.38 -4.51 3.04
N MET A 123 -12.23 -3.55 2.61
CA MET A 123 -12.04 -2.11 2.83
C MET A 123 -13.02 -1.49 3.84
N GLY A 124 -13.73 -2.31 4.62
CA GLY A 124 -14.74 -1.87 5.58
C GLY A 124 -16.07 -1.41 4.95
N VAL A 125 -16.20 -1.55 3.63
CA VAL A 125 -17.36 -1.12 2.84
C VAL A 125 -17.85 -2.22 1.91
N TRP A 126 -19.05 -2.04 1.36
CA TRP A 126 -19.67 -2.98 0.42
C TRP A 126 -19.82 -2.40 -0.99
N ARG A 127 -19.70 -1.09 -1.15
CA ARG A 127 -19.87 -0.41 -2.44
C ARG A 127 -18.93 0.79 -2.53
N ARG A 128 -18.59 1.17 -3.75
CA ARG A 128 -17.72 2.30 -4.08
C ARG A 128 -18.22 3.63 -3.50
N ASP A 129 -19.53 3.90 -3.50
CA ASP A 129 -20.12 5.16 -2.99
C ASP A 129 -19.79 5.41 -1.51
N GLN A 130 -19.63 4.34 -0.73
CA GLN A 130 -19.29 4.41 0.70
C GLN A 130 -17.85 4.84 0.96
N LEU A 131 -16.99 4.90 -0.06
CA LEU A 131 -15.60 5.37 0.06
C LEU A 131 -15.45 6.87 -0.26
N GLY A 132 -16.53 7.57 -0.65
CA GLY A 132 -16.46 8.97 -1.09
C GLY A 132 -15.98 9.13 -2.54
N SER A 133 -16.21 10.27 -3.18
CA SER A 133 -16.04 10.43 -4.64
C SER A 133 -14.68 10.95 -5.12
N GLY A 134 -13.81 11.43 -4.22
CA GLY A 134 -12.60 12.17 -4.59
C GLY A 134 -11.33 11.36 -4.81
N THR A 135 -11.33 10.06 -4.50
CA THR A 135 -10.10 9.24 -4.47
C THR A 135 -10.08 8.19 -5.58
N ARG A 136 -8.96 8.13 -6.32
CA ARG A 136 -8.67 7.01 -7.24
C ARG A 136 -8.31 5.77 -6.43
N LEU A 137 -9.01 4.67 -6.70
CA LEU A 137 -8.85 3.43 -5.95
C LEU A 137 -8.07 2.41 -6.79
N TRP A 138 -6.98 1.93 -6.23
CA TRP A 138 -6.09 0.93 -6.82
C TRP A 138 -6.03 -0.30 -5.93
N ALA A 139 -5.88 -1.47 -6.54
CA ALA A 139 -5.75 -2.69 -5.79
C ALA A 139 -4.85 -3.72 -6.45
N ALA A 140 -4.13 -4.47 -5.63
CA ALA A 140 -3.35 -5.61 -6.08
C ALA A 140 -3.48 -6.77 -5.09
N GLN A 141 -3.50 -7.97 -5.65
CA GLN A 141 -3.46 -9.21 -4.91
C GLN A 141 -2.56 -10.18 -5.67
N ALA A 142 -1.47 -10.62 -5.03
CA ALA A 142 -0.58 -11.64 -5.56
C ALA A 142 -1.29 -12.99 -5.62
N GLU A 143 -0.94 -13.83 -6.60
CA GLU A 143 -1.59 -15.12 -6.79
C GLU A 143 -1.37 -16.06 -5.59
N SER A 144 -0.17 -16.04 -5.02
CA SER A 144 0.21 -16.84 -3.85
C SER A 144 -0.23 -16.24 -2.51
N ASP A 145 -0.95 -15.12 -2.52
CA ASP A 145 -1.44 -14.50 -1.30
C ASP A 145 -2.58 -15.31 -0.69
N TRP A 146 -2.36 -15.85 0.52
CA TRP A 146 -3.33 -16.63 1.27
C TRP A 146 -4.61 -15.84 1.59
N ILE A 147 -4.57 -14.50 1.56
CA ILE A 147 -5.74 -13.65 1.80
C ILE A 147 -6.89 -13.93 0.82
N ARG A 148 -6.59 -14.53 -0.35
CA ARG A 148 -7.60 -15.00 -1.32
C ARG A 148 -8.56 -16.03 -0.74
N PHE A 149 -8.17 -16.71 0.33
CA PHE A 149 -8.98 -17.70 1.05
C PHE A 149 -9.56 -17.15 2.35
N PHE A 150 -9.34 -15.87 2.65
CA PHE A 150 -9.84 -15.26 3.88
C PHE A 150 -11.37 -15.22 3.84
N PRO A 151 -12.06 -15.72 4.88
CA PRO A 151 -13.51 -15.77 4.88
C PRO A 151 -14.10 -14.35 4.80
N HIS A 152 -15.12 -14.18 3.95
CA HIS A 152 -15.85 -12.92 3.82
C HIS A 152 -17.21 -13.04 4.52
N GLY A 153 -17.51 -12.13 5.44
CA GLY A 153 -18.78 -12.15 6.14
C GLY A 153 -19.06 -10.84 6.87
N ARG A 154 -20.34 -10.61 7.20
CA ARG A 154 -20.76 -9.57 8.14
C ARG A 154 -21.81 -10.06 9.11
N ILE A 155 -21.78 -9.48 10.29
CA ILE A 155 -22.90 -9.50 11.24
C ILE A 155 -23.23 -8.03 11.51
N GLY A 156 -24.30 -7.51 10.91
CA GLY A 156 -24.64 -6.08 10.96
C GLY A 156 -23.55 -5.18 10.34
N ARG A 157 -22.92 -4.33 11.17
CA ARG A 157 -21.81 -3.42 10.79
C ARG A 157 -20.42 -4.02 11.03
N LEU A 158 -20.35 -5.21 11.61
CA LEU A 158 -19.12 -5.94 11.91
C LEU A 158 -18.68 -6.76 10.70
N GLY A 159 -17.41 -6.65 10.33
CA GLY A 159 -16.79 -7.36 9.20
C GLY A 159 -15.94 -6.42 8.33
N LEU A 160 -15.03 -6.98 7.55
CA LEU A 160 -14.11 -6.23 6.68
C LEU A 160 -14.74 -5.72 5.38
N GLY A 161 -16.02 -6.02 5.11
CA GLY A 161 -16.67 -5.64 3.86
C GLY A 161 -16.21 -6.47 2.68
N ARG A 162 -16.33 -5.93 1.46
CA ARG A 162 -15.87 -6.59 0.24
C ARG A 162 -14.39 -6.36 -0.01
N PRO A 163 -13.68 -7.34 -0.60
CA PRO A 163 -12.32 -7.13 -1.08
C PRO A 163 -12.30 -6.06 -2.18
N PRO A 164 -11.20 -5.31 -2.31
CA PRO A 164 -11.12 -4.19 -3.25
C PRO A 164 -11.25 -4.60 -4.72
N LEU A 165 -10.91 -5.85 -5.05
CA LEU A 165 -11.06 -6.42 -6.39
C LEU A 165 -12.49 -6.90 -6.70
N HIS A 166 -13.42 -6.83 -5.74
CA HIS A 166 -14.81 -7.12 -6.02
C HIS A 166 -15.41 -6.04 -6.95
N PRO A 167 -16.18 -6.38 -8.00
CA PRO A 167 -16.68 -5.41 -8.98
C PRO A 167 -17.39 -4.19 -8.38
N ALA A 168 -18.24 -4.38 -7.37
CA ALA A 168 -18.94 -3.28 -6.67
C ALA A 168 -18.03 -2.25 -5.95
N ILE A 169 -16.74 -2.54 -5.76
CA ILE A 169 -15.77 -1.59 -5.19
C ILE A 169 -15.10 -0.76 -6.27
N HIS A 170 -15.06 -1.22 -7.53
CA HIS A 170 -14.53 -0.49 -8.68
C HIS A 170 -13.07 -0.02 -8.49
N ALA A 171 -12.20 -0.84 -7.90
CA ALA A 171 -10.77 -0.55 -7.87
C ALA A 171 -10.12 -0.89 -9.22
N THR A 172 -9.17 -0.06 -9.65
CA THR A 172 -8.29 -0.37 -10.78
C THR A 172 -7.24 -1.39 -10.33
N ARG A 173 -7.26 -2.58 -10.96
CA ARG A 173 -6.31 -3.65 -10.65
C ARG A 173 -4.98 -3.40 -11.36
N PHE A 174 -3.86 -3.45 -10.63
CA PHE A 174 -2.52 -3.36 -11.22
C PHE A 174 -1.69 -4.63 -11.01
N GLY A 175 -0.62 -4.77 -11.79
CA GLY A 175 0.26 -5.93 -11.80
C GLY A 175 1.22 -5.96 -10.62
N THR A 176 1.47 -7.15 -10.07
CA THR A 176 2.45 -7.35 -8.99
C THR A 176 3.77 -7.92 -9.49
N GLY A 177 3.79 -8.45 -10.72
CA GLY A 177 4.89 -9.30 -11.19
C GLY A 177 4.99 -10.58 -10.36
N ASP A 178 6.16 -11.20 -10.40
CA ASP A 178 6.48 -12.40 -9.62
C ASP A 178 6.86 -12.00 -8.18
N ILE A 179 5.85 -11.94 -7.32
CA ILE A 179 6.02 -11.79 -5.87
C ILE A 179 5.34 -12.94 -5.16
N THR A 180 5.93 -13.34 -4.03
CA THR A 180 5.44 -14.48 -3.26
C THR A 180 4.92 -14.06 -1.89
N GLY A 181 3.78 -14.64 -1.54
CA GLY A 181 3.15 -14.51 -0.23
C GLY A 181 2.64 -13.11 0.09
N HIS A 182 2.07 -13.01 1.29
CA HIS A 182 1.33 -11.83 1.74
C HIS A 182 2.22 -10.61 1.97
N CYS A 183 3.50 -10.79 2.29
CA CYS A 183 4.41 -9.66 2.52
C CYS A 183 5.17 -9.22 1.26
N GLY A 184 5.03 -9.93 0.14
CA GLY A 184 5.84 -9.75 -1.07
C GLY A 184 5.60 -8.43 -1.82
N TYR A 185 4.55 -7.68 -1.50
CA TYR A 185 4.21 -6.44 -2.21
C TYR A 185 5.28 -5.33 -2.13
N TYR A 186 6.18 -5.43 -1.14
CA TYR A 186 7.27 -4.49 -0.88
C TYR A 186 8.64 -5.02 -1.32
N THR A 187 8.70 -6.18 -1.98
CA THR A 187 9.95 -6.75 -2.46
C THR A 187 10.68 -5.75 -3.36
N GLU A 188 11.93 -5.45 -3.04
CA GLU A 188 12.74 -4.52 -3.83
C GLU A 188 12.83 -5.00 -5.28
N HIS A 189 12.82 -4.04 -6.21
CA HIS A 189 12.84 -4.31 -7.66
C HIS A 189 11.66 -5.14 -8.20
N SER A 190 10.63 -5.43 -7.39
CA SER A 190 9.40 -6.05 -7.88
C SER A 190 8.54 -5.07 -8.67
N GLU A 191 7.70 -5.61 -9.54
CA GLU A 191 6.73 -4.81 -10.27
C GLU A 191 5.67 -4.20 -9.35
N SER A 192 5.29 -4.93 -8.28
CA SER A 192 4.42 -4.41 -7.23
C SER A 192 4.97 -3.12 -6.62
N LEU A 193 6.24 -3.10 -6.18
CA LEU A 193 6.84 -1.92 -5.58
C LEU A 193 6.99 -0.78 -6.59
N ARG A 194 7.32 -1.09 -7.86
CA ARG A 194 7.36 -0.07 -8.93
C ARG A 194 6.00 0.57 -9.17
N ASN A 195 4.92 -0.22 -9.23
CA ASN A 195 3.57 0.30 -9.40
C ASN A 195 3.10 1.11 -8.19
N LEU A 196 3.45 0.70 -6.96
CA LEU A 196 3.20 1.51 -5.77
C LEU A 196 3.84 2.90 -5.88
N ALA A 197 5.11 2.95 -6.27
CA ALA A 197 5.81 4.21 -6.47
C ALA A 197 5.17 5.04 -7.57
N ARG A 198 4.88 4.45 -8.74
CA ARG A 198 4.24 5.14 -9.88
C ARG A 198 2.90 5.76 -9.49
N ILE A 199 2.05 5.03 -8.77
CA ILE A 199 0.77 5.57 -8.28
C ILE A 199 1.03 6.70 -7.28
N ALA A 200 1.95 6.50 -6.33
CA ALA A 200 2.26 7.48 -5.29
C ALA A 200 2.84 8.80 -5.85
N VAL A 201 3.50 8.75 -7.01
CA VAL A 201 4.02 9.93 -7.72
C VAL A 201 3.13 10.36 -8.91
N GLY A 202 1.91 9.85 -9.02
CA GLY A 202 0.95 10.26 -10.06
C GLY A 202 1.29 9.84 -11.50
N ARG A 203 2.23 8.92 -11.71
CA ARG A 203 2.64 8.41 -13.04
C ARG A 203 1.74 7.23 -13.48
N TYR A 204 0.45 7.48 -13.61
CA TYR A 204 -0.56 6.44 -13.87
C TYR A 204 -0.36 5.69 -15.18
N ASP A 205 0.11 6.36 -16.23
CA ASP A 205 0.33 5.74 -17.55
C ASP A 205 1.48 4.71 -17.54
N ALA A 206 2.36 4.76 -16.54
CA ALA A 206 3.43 3.80 -16.35
C ALA A 206 3.01 2.58 -15.52
N VAL A 207 1.81 2.59 -14.94
CA VAL A 207 1.33 1.50 -14.08
C VAL A 207 1.03 0.28 -14.96
N THR A 208 1.69 -0.83 -14.69
CA THR A 208 1.45 -2.06 -15.46
C THR A 208 0.13 -2.70 -15.04
N PRO A 209 -0.72 -3.12 -15.99
CA PRO A 209 -1.98 -3.77 -15.67
C PRO A 209 -1.73 -5.19 -15.13
N ALA A 210 -2.71 -5.74 -14.40
CA ALA A 210 -2.63 -7.12 -13.95
C ALA A 210 -2.61 -8.11 -15.13
N GLY A 211 -1.78 -9.14 -15.03
CA GLY A 211 -1.62 -10.16 -16.08
C GLY A 211 -0.71 -9.75 -17.23
N ALA A 212 -0.18 -8.51 -17.25
CA ALA A 212 0.88 -8.16 -18.17
C ALA A 212 2.18 -8.86 -17.74
N THR A 213 2.72 -9.70 -18.63
CA THR A 213 4.12 -10.16 -18.54
C THR A 213 5.01 -8.94 -18.71
N VAL A 214 5.82 -8.64 -17.69
CA VAL A 214 6.84 -7.58 -17.80
C VAL A 214 7.84 -8.05 -18.83
N ALA A 215 7.96 -7.33 -19.95
CA ALA A 215 9.06 -7.54 -20.89
C ALA A 215 10.37 -7.33 -20.11
N THR A 216 11.15 -8.39 -19.92
CA THR A 216 12.50 -8.31 -19.38
C THR A 216 13.35 -7.54 -20.37
N GLY A 217 13.49 -6.23 -20.16
CA GLY A 217 14.10 -5.32 -21.12
C GLY A 217 14.91 -4.23 -20.46
N GLU A 218 15.94 -4.61 -19.69
CA GLU A 218 17.23 -3.91 -19.68
C GLU A 218 18.30 -4.82 -19.04
N PRO A 219 19.41 -5.14 -19.72
CA PRO A 219 20.49 -5.89 -19.09
C PRO A 219 21.16 -5.01 -18.02
N ALA A 220 21.45 -5.61 -16.86
CA ALA A 220 22.25 -4.98 -15.83
C ALA A 220 23.58 -4.45 -16.42
N PRO A 221 24.06 -3.26 -16.02
CA PRO A 221 25.34 -2.75 -16.50
C PRO A 221 26.44 -3.76 -16.12
N SER A 222 27.09 -4.31 -17.15
CA SER A 222 28.19 -5.26 -16.99
C SER A 222 29.31 -4.60 -16.20
N ASN A 223 29.70 -5.24 -15.10
CA ASN A 223 30.80 -4.84 -14.25
C ASN A 223 32.13 -5.00 -15.04
N ARG A 224 32.52 -3.97 -15.80
CA ARG A 224 33.87 -3.91 -16.40
C ARG A 224 34.86 -3.62 -15.29
N ARG A 225 35.56 -4.68 -14.86
CA ARG A 225 36.78 -4.58 -14.06
C ARG A 225 37.73 -3.60 -14.74
N LEU A 226 38.12 -2.55 -14.03
CA LEU A 226 39.32 -1.79 -14.37
C LEU A 226 40.52 -2.74 -14.28
N VAL A 227 41.23 -2.88 -15.39
CA VAL A 227 42.59 -3.41 -15.41
C VAL A 227 43.49 -2.22 -15.11
N GLU A 228 44.11 -2.21 -13.93
CA GLU A 228 45.26 -1.35 -13.65
C GLU A 228 46.43 -1.80 -14.54
N VAL A 229 46.94 -0.89 -15.36
CA VAL A 229 48.25 -1.01 -15.99
C VAL A 229 49.16 -0.02 -15.29
N THR A 230 50.03 -0.55 -14.42
CA THR A 230 51.17 0.17 -13.89
C THR A 230 52.20 0.37 -14.99
N ALA A 231 52.64 1.61 -15.17
CA ALA A 231 53.90 1.97 -15.82
C ALA A 231 54.90 2.39 -14.72
#